data_AF-A0A6N0ZBF0-F1
#
_entry.id   AF-A0A6N0ZBF0-F1
#
_cell.length_a   1.000
_cell.length_b   1.000
_cell.length_c   1.000
_cell.angle_alpha   90.00
_cell.angle_beta   90.00
_cell.angle_gamma   90.00
#
_symmetry.space_group_name_H-M   'P 1'
#
loop_
_entity.id
_entity.type
_entity.pdbx_description
1 polymer ?
#
loop_
_entity_poly.entity_id
_entity_poly.type
_entity_poly.pdbx_seq_one_letter_code
_entity_poly.pdbx_strand_id
1 'polypeptide(L)' 'MNLPHSPSFVRDVVVAGGFVAIGILAPGSPIEGGFEAHLGGISLGLGLGWLIKSFIDLHGSRHAPQS' A
#
# COMPACT_ATOMS: atom_id res chain seq x y z
N MET A 1 -2.14 -11.71 -19.01
CA MET A 1 -2.79 -11.43 -17.71
C MET A 1 -3.59 -10.14 -17.87
N ASN A 2 -4.93 -10.20 -17.81
CA ASN A 2 -5.74 -8.97 -17.82
C ASN A 2 -5.64 -8.33 -16.44
N LEU A 3 -4.79 -7.30 -16.32
CA LEU A 3 -4.75 -6.46 -15.13
C LEU A 3 -6.13 -5.80 -14.97
N PRO A 4 -6.74 -5.85 -13.79
CA PRO A 4 -8.03 -5.25 -13.55
C PRO A 4 -7.87 -3.72 -13.53
N HIS A 5 -8.21 -3.08 -14.64
CA HIS A 5 -8.13 -1.63 -14.83
C HIS A 5 -9.32 -0.90 -14.19
N SER A 6 -9.79 -1.33 -13.01
CA SER A 6 -10.76 -0.50 -12.30
C SER A 6 -10.03 0.76 -11.83
N PRO A 7 -10.56 1.96 -12.12
CA PRO A 7 -9.90 3.21 -11.73
C PRO A 7 -9.68 3.29 -10.21
N SER A 8 -10.54 2.62 -9.43
CA SER A 8 -10.41 2.49 -7.97
C SER A 8 -9.18 1.66 -7.55
N PHE A 9 -8.93 0.53 -8.22
CA PHE A 9 -7.78 -0.34 -7.89
C PHE A 9 -6.45 0.36 -8.21
N VAL A 10 -6.36 1.02 -9.36
CA VAL A 10 -5.15 1.77 -9.74
C VAL A 10 -4.89 2.89 -8.72
N ARG A 11 -5.94 3.61 -8.29
CA ARG A 11 -5.82 4.64 -7.24
C ARG A 11 -5.29 4.05 -5.94
N ASP A 12 -5.81 2.91 -5.50
CA ASP A 12 -5.36 2.30 -4.26
C ASP A 12 -3.91 1.81 -4.32
N VAL A 13 -3.48 1.27 -5.47
CA VAL A 13 -2.08 0.87 -5.69
C VAL A 13 -1.15 2.08 -5.68
N VAL A 14 -1.57 3.22 -6.25
CA VAL A 14 -0.79 4.47 -6.21
C VAL A 14 -0.67 5.00 -4.78
N VAL A 15 -1.75 4.95 -3.99
CA VAL A 15 -1.73 5.35 -2.57
C VAL A 15 -0.80 4.44 -1.77
N ALA A 16 -0.92 3.12 -1.93
CA ALA A 16 -0.04 2.14 -1.31
C ALA A 16 1.44 2.38 -1.67
N GLY A 17 1.71 2.60 -2.97
CA GLY A 17 3.05 2.90 -3.47
C GLY A 17 3.64 4.19 -2.87
N GLY A 18 2.82 5.23 -2.71
CA GLY A 18 3.25 6.48 -2.06
C GLY A 18 3.68 6.26 -0.61
N PHE A 19 2.90 5.51 0.16
CA PHE A 19 3.24 5.18 1.56
C PHE A 19 4.49 4.29 1.67
N VAL A 20 4.66 3.32 0.76
CA VAL A 20 5.88 2.49 0.70
C VAL A 20 7.11 3.34 0.34
N ALA A 21 6.98 4.24 -0.63
CA ALA A 21 8.06 5.14 -1.02
C ALA A 21 8.47 6.06 0.12
N ILE A 22 7.50 6.63 0.84
CA ILE A 22 7.76 7.43 2.06
C ILE A 22 8.46 6.57 3.11
N GLY A 23 8.03 5.33 3.32
CA GLY A 23 8.61 4.44 4.32
C GLY A 23 10.05 4.01 4.05
N ILE A 24 10.38 3.78 2.77
CA ILE A 24 11.74 3.37 2.36
C ILE A 24 12.67 4.58 2.21
N LEU A 25 12.15 5.71 1.73
CA LEU A 25 12.94 6.91 1.41
C LEU A 25 13.01 7.89 2.59
N ALA A 26 12.26 7.67 3.67
CA ALA A 26 12.40 8.45 4.90
C ALA A 26 13.87 8.41 5.35
N PRO A 27 14.56 9.57 5.41
CA PRO A 27 15.92 9.63 5.94
C PRO A 27 15.85 9.27 7.43
N GLY A 28 16.82 8.51 7.92
CA GLY A 28 16.81 8.00 9.30
C GLY A 28 17.12 6.51 9.32
N SER A 29 18.38 6.19 9.65
CA SER A 29 18.84 4.83 9.87
C SER A 29 17.90 4.10 10.86
N PRO A 30 17.38 2.90 10.54
CA PRO A 30 16.62 2.06 11.49
C PRO A 30 17.42 1.64 12.72
N ILE A 31 18.74 1.90 12.70
CA ILE A 31 19.71 1.46 13.70
C ILE A 31 19.99 2.56 14.74
N GLU A 32 19.65 3.83 14.48
CA GLU A 32 19.92 4.97 15.38
C GLU A 32 18.62 5.69 15.78
N GLY A 33 17.71 4.98 16.45
CA GLY A 33 16.79 5.51 17.48
C GLY A 33 16.00 6.81 17.25
N GLY A 34 15.79 7.27 16.01
CA GLY A 34 15.13 8.54 15.70
C GLY A 34 13.64 8.39 15.34
N PHE A 35 12.84 9.41 15.66
CA PHE A 35 11.42 9.54 15.31
C PHE A 35 11.14 9.27 13.81
N GLU A 36 12.09 9.59 12.94
CA GLU A 36 12.02 9.30 11.50
C GLU A 36 11.95 7.80 11.17
N ALA A 37 12.68 6.94 11.88
CA ALA A 37 12.61 5.50 11.66
C ALA A 37 11.24 4.92 12.08
N HIS A 38 10.62 5.52 13.11
CA HIS A 38 9.24 5.20 13.49
C HIS A 38 8.23 5.62 12.42
N LEU A 39 8.36 6.84 11.89
CA LEU A 39 7.50 7.32 10.81
C LEU A 39 7.70 6.53 9.51
N GLY A 40 8.94 6.16 9.20
CA GLY A 40 9.27 5.27 8.09
C GLY A 40 8.61 3.90 8.25
N GLY A 41 8.71 3.29 9.43
CA GLY A 41 8.05 2.03 9.74
C GLY A 41 6.52 2.08 9.67
N ILE A 42 5.89 3.13 10.21
CA ILE A 42 4.43 3.31 10.17
C ILE A 42 3.94 3.52 8.74
N SER A 43 4.63 4.37 7.95
CA SER A 43 4.26 4.61 6.56
C SER A 43 4.46 3.36 5.70
N LEU A 44 5.56 2.61 5.90
CA LEU A 44 5.77 1.33 5.22
C LEU A 44 4.66 0.31 5.56
N GLY A 45 4.31 0.19 6.85
CA GLY A 45 3.25 -0.69 7.32
C GLY A 45 1.87 -0.33 6.75
N LEU A 46 1.55 0.97 6.70
CA LEU A 46 0.32 1.47 6.07
C LEU A 46 0.30 1.19 4.57
N GLY A 47 1.42 1.39 3.87
CA GLY A 47 1.53 1.12 2.44
C GLY A 47 1.33 -0.37 2.12
N LEU A 48 1.98 -1.26 2.89
CA LEU A 48 1.82 -2.70 2.72
C LEU A 48 0.39 -3.16 3.03
N GLY A 49 -0.20 -2.64 4.12
CA GLY A 49 -1.58 -2.94 4.51
C GLY A 49 -2.59 -2.48 3.45
N TRP A 50 -2.40 -1.28 2.90
CA TRP A 50 -3.25 -0.77 1.82
C TRP A 50 -3.12 -1.62 0.57
N LEU A 51 -1.91 -2.06 0.20
CA LEU A 51 -1.68 -2.94 -0.93
C LEU A 51 -2.39 -4.29 -0.77
N ILE A 52 -2.24 -4.94 0.39
CA ILE A 52 -2.91 -6.21 0.71
C ILE A 52 -4.44 -6.05 0.60
N LYS A 53 -4.98 -4.97 1.17
CA LYS A 53 -6.42 -4.66 1.07
C LYS A 53 -6.86 -4.53 -0.39
N SER A 54 -6.11 -3.81 -1.23
CA SER A 54 -6.44 -3.68 -2.66
C SER A 54 -6.51 -5.03 -3.37
N PHE A 55 -5.61 -5.96 -3.05
CA PHE A 55 -5.64 -7.31 -3.63
C PHE A 55 -6.82 -8.14 -3.12
N ILE A 56 -7.18 -8.01 -1.84
CA ILE A 56 -8.36 -8.68 -1.27
C ILE A 56 -9.65 -8.12 -1.89
N ASP A 57 -9.81 -6.80 -1.97
CA ASP A 57 -10.99 -6.15 -2.56
C ASP A 57 -11.12 -6.51 -4.05
N LEU A 58 -10.00 -6.61 -4.75
CA LEU A 58 -9.97 -7.04 -6.14
C LEU A 58 -10.43 -8.50 -6.32
N HIS A 59 -9.97 -9.40 -5.44
CA HIS A 59 -10.34 -10.81 -5.48
C HIS A 59 -11.80 -11.03 -5.02
N GLY A 60 -12.26 -10.29 -4.02
CA GLY A 60 -13.65 -10.28 -3.54
C GLY A 60 -14.62 -9.74 -4.59
N SER A 61 -14.24 -8.68 -5.31
CA SER A 61 -15.04 -8.12 -6.42
C SER A 61 -15.18 -9.08 -7.60
N ARG A 62 -14.27 -10.03 -7.78
CA ARG A 62 -14.40 -11.11 -8.77
C ARG A 62 -15.41 -12.20 -8.37
N HIS A 63 -15.78 -12.29 -7.09
CA HIS A 63 -16.71 -13.29 -6.56
C HIS A 63 -18.09 -12.75 -6.21
N ALA A 64 -18.29 -11.42 -6.19
CA ALA A 64 -19.63 -10.85 -6.12
C ALA A 64 -20.33 -11.05 -7.47
N PRO A 65 -21.48 -11.76 -7.54
CA PRO A 65 -22.29 -11.75 -8.74
C PRO A 65 -22.72 -10.30 -8.97
N GLN A 66 -22.48 -9.80 -10.18
CA GLN A 66 -22.98 -8.50 -10.60
C GLN A 66 -24.51 -8.59 -10.63
N SER A 67 -25.15 -8.10 -9.58
CA SER A 67 -26.60 -7.95 -9.44
C SER A 67 -27.08 -6.67 -10.09
#